data_AF-A0A497PAL0-F1
#
_entry.id   AF-A0A497PAL0-F1
#
_cell.length_a   1.000
_cell.length_b   1.000
_cell.length_c   1.000
_cell.angle_alpha   90.00
_cell.angle_beta   90.00
_cell.angle_gamma   90.00
#
_symmetry.space_group_name_H-M   'P 1'
#
loop_
_entity.id
_entity.type
_entity.pdbx_description
1 polymer ?
#
loop_
_entity_poly.entity_id
_entity_poly.type
_entity_poly.pdbx_seq_one_letter_code
_entity_poly.pdbx_strand_id
1 'polypeptide(L)'
;MTKFYDLLKKGYKYLSTQDAPLWRTLLFVFKAKPKTAYNFIFVKNSGADLPTTTSIDPHDLCSDISHAIKIDEEELWKHHEEFKTDVQFHNAIEKKLQSTSERPNEIPEFGWREFLFIVVRAVKPNIMIETGSFDGLSTAAILLAMSKNNKGTLFTIDLPNPRLPRDIEAKPAWIVPDYLRNRLQLKIGKSSEHLESIIEQVG
;
A
#
# COMPACT_ATOMS: atom_id res chain seq x y z
N MET A 1 -7.06 -19.87 5.51
CA MET A 1 -6.88 -19.43 6.91
C MET A 1 -5.62 -20.01 7.56
N THR A 2 -5.28 -21.30 7.40
CA THR A 2 -4.10 -21.92 8.05
C THR A 2 -2.76 -21.21 7.74
N LYS A 3 -2.47 -20.91 6.47
CA LYS A 3 -1.23 -20.22 6.05
C LYS A 3 -1.05 -18.82 6.66
N PHE A 4 -2.14 -18.17 7.08
CA PHE A 4 -2.14 -16.81 7.62
C PHE A 4 -1.80 -16.78 9.11
N TYR A 5 -2.29 -17.75 9.87
CA TYR A 5 -1.86 -17.93 11.26
C TYR A 5 -0.39 -18.29 11.36
N ASP A 6 0.16 -19.00 10.37
CA ASP A 6 1.58 -19.34 10.34
C ASP A 6 2.48 -18.12 10.04
N LEU A 7 1.97 -17.12 9.30
CA LEU A 7 2.64 -15.83 9.15
C LEU A 7 2.77 -15.08 10.48
N LEU A 8 1.68 -15.00 11.25
CA LEU A 8 1.67 -14.38 12.57
C LEU A 8 2.68 -15.08 13.51
N LYS A 9 2.73 -16.41 13.48
CA LYS A 9 3.72 -17.19 14.26
C LYS A 9 5.17 -16.90 13.86
N LYS A 10 5.43 -16.61 12.58
CA LYS A 10 6.74 -16.24 12.05
C LYS A 10 7.12 -14.76 12.27
N GLY A 11 6.31 -14.02 13.04
CA GLY A 11 6.58 -12.61 13.38
C GLY A 11 6.19 -11.60 12.30
N TYR A 12 5.53 -12.06 11.22
CA TYR A 12 4.96 -11.20 10.21
C TYR A 12 3.67 -10.57 10.70
N LYS A 13 3.45 -9.33 10.29
CA LYS A 13 2.27 -8.54 10.63
C LYS A 13 1.48 -8.24 9.39
N TYR A 14 0.15 -8.27 9.44
CA TYR A 14 -0.67 -7.96 8.27
C TYR A 14 -1.71 -6.87 8.55
N LEU A 15 -2.05 -6.11 7.52
CA LEU A 15 -3.26 -5.30 7.45
C LEU A 15 -4.21 -5.97 6.45
N SER A 16 -5.51 -5.99 6.73
CA SER A 16 -6.56 -6.51 5.84
C SER A 16 -7.78 -5.61 5.95
N THR A 17 -8.39 -5.27 4.82
CA THR A 17 -9.71 -4.63 4.78
C THR A 17 -10.77 -5.72 5.01
N GLN A 18 -11.49 -5.69 6.15
CA GLN A 18 -12.46 -6.73 6.50
C GLN A 18 -13.73 -6.70 5.62
N ASP A 19 -14.01 -5.60 4.93
CA ASP A 19 -15.26 -5.42 4.16
C ASP A 19 -15.06 -5.36 2.65
N ALA A 20 -13.86 -5.69 2.17
CA ALA A 20 -13.60 -5.73 0.74
C ALA A 20 -13.84 -7.18 0.25
N PRO A 21 -14.64 -7.41 -0.81
CA PRO A 21 -14.84 -8.75 -1.37
C PRO A 21 -13.47 -9.41 -1.63
N LEU A 22 -13.32 -10.71 -1.40
CA LEU A 22 -12.05 -11.48 -1.35
C LEU A 22 -10.98 -11.16 -2.43
N TRP A 23 -11.35 -10.52 -3.54
CA TRP A 23 -10.42 -10.02 -4.56
C TRP A 23 -9.79 -8.64 -4.26
N ARG A 24 -10.23 -7.95 -3.19
CA ARG A 24 -9.72 -6.65 -2.68
C ARG A 24 -9.03 -6.76 -1.32
N THR A 25 -8.75 -7.97 -0.85
CA THR A 25 -7.98 -8.17 0.38
C THR A 25 -6.53 -7.72 0.13
N LEU A 26 -6.24 -6.47 0.47
CA LEU A 26 -4.88 -5.94 0.52
C LEU A 26 -4.23 -6.51 1.78
N LEU A 27 -3.48 -7.60 1.62
CA LEU A 27 -2.73 -8.22 2.71
C LEU A 27 -1.34 -7.60 2.78
N PHE A 28 -1.09 -6.73 3.76
CA PHE A 28 0.23 -6.09 3.90
C PHE A 28 1.15 -6.77 4.89
N VAL A 29 2.03 -7.65 4.42
CA VAL A 29 2.95 -8.37 5.31
C VAL A 29 4.18 -7.52 5.65
N PHE A 30 4.33 -7.08 6.90
CA PHE A 30 5.48 -6.31 7.39
C PHE A 30 6.49 -7.18 8.16
N LYS A 31 7.78 -6.98 7.90
CA LYS A 31 8.90 -7.40 8.77
C LYS A 31 9.57 -6.16 9.36
N ALA A 32 9.15 -5.71 10.55
CA ALA A 32 9.67 -4.50 11.23
C ALA A 32 9.51 -4.53 12.77
N LYS A 33 10.25 -3.66 13.48
CA LYS A 33 10.37 -3.56 14.96
C LYS A 33 9.00 -3.77 15.68
N PRO A 34 8.89 -4.75 16.60
CA PRO A 34 7.67 -5.52 16.84
C PRO A 34 6.54 -4.88 17.67
N LYS A 35 6.65 -3.68 18.23
CA LYS A 35 5.60 -3.13 19.12
C LYS A 35 4.63 -2.17 18.40
N THR A 36 5.13 -1.26 17.60
CA THR A 36 4.38 -0.16 16.99
C THR A 36 3.32 -0.60 15.98
N ALA A 37 3.66 -1.47 15.02
CA ALA A 37 2.70 -1.99 14.04
C ALA A 37 1.67 -2.99 14.61
N TYR A 38 1.82 -3.43 15.87
CA TYR A 38 0.93 -4.45 16.48
C TYR A 38 -0.41 -3.84 16.91
N ASN A 39 -0.38 -2.59 17.37
CA ASN A 39 -1.54 -1.89 17.90
C ASN A 39 -2.56 -1.54 16.79
N PHE A 40 -2.12 -1.22 15.57
CA PHE A 40 -3.04 -0.97 14.44
C PHE A 40 -3.84 -2.23 14.02
N ILE A 41 -3.26 -3.41 14.19
CA ILE A 41 -3.83 -4.69 13.73
C ILE A 41 -4.99 -5.14 14.63
N PHE A 42 -5.01 -4.72 15.90
CA PHE A 42 -6.03 -5.11 16.89
C PHE A 42 -6.94 -3.98 17.37
N VAL A 43 -6.58 -2.70 17.15
CA VAL A 43 -7.51 -1.58 17.44
C VAL A 43 -8.79 -1.70 16.62
N LYS A 44 -8.78 -2.41 15.48
CA LYS A 44 -9.98 -2.65 14.67
C LYS A 44 -10.90 -3.78 15.16
N ASN A 45 -10.78 -4.22 16.40
CA ASN A 45 -11.85 -4.94 17.12
C ASN A 45 -12.77 -3.97 17.90
N SER A 46 -12.59 -2.65 17.77
CA SER A 46 -13.47 -1.63 18.37
C SER A 46 -14.62 -1.16 17.46
N GLY A 47 -14.84 -1.79 16.30
CA GLY A 47 -16.01 -1.48 15.46
C GLY A 47 -15.93 -0.19 14.63
N ALA A 48 -14.74 0.38 14.45
CA ALA A 48 -14.54 1.47 13.48
C ALA A 48 -14.19 0.88 12.10
N ASP A 49 -15.05 1.11 11.11
CA ASP A 49 -14.82 0.75 9.72
C ASP A 49 -13.51 1.37 9.19
N LEU A 50 -12.78 0.66 8.32
CA LEU A 50 -11.64 1.28 7.62
C LEU A 50 -12.33 2.17 6.59
N PRO A 51 -12.06 3.48 6.53
CA PRO A 51 -12.81 4.39 5.68
C PRO A 51 -12.78 3.87 4.24
N THR A 52 -13.93 3.35 3.79
CA THR A 52 -14.05 2.68 2.50
C THR A 52 -14.23 3.64 1.34
N THR A 53 -14.38 4.94 1.56
CA THR A 53 -14.76 5.88 0.49
C THR A 53 -14.25 7.30 0.79
N THR A 54 -13.72 7.95 -0.26
CA THR A 54 -13.63 9.39 -0.55
C THR A 54 -13.87 10.38 0.60
N SER A 55 -12.88 11.27 0.81
CA SER A 55 -12.74 12.28 1.87
C SER A 55 -12.67 11.74 3.31
N ILE A 56 -11.48 11.29 3.73
CA ILE A 56 -11.13 11.21 5.16
C ILE A 56 -10.53 12.56 5.52
N ASP A 57 -10.99 13.18 6.61
CA ASP A 57 -10.34 14.37 7.13
C ASP A 57 -8.88 14.02 7.52
N PRO A 58 -7.88 14.73 7.00
CA PRO A 58 -6.48 14.44 7.31
C PRO A 58 -6.14 14.49 8.81
N HIS A 59 -6.85 15.30 9.61
CA HIS A 59 -6.69 15.35 11.06
C HIS A 59 -7.19 14.06 11.71
N ASP A 60 -8.39 13.62 11.35
CA ASP A 60 -8.94 12.34 11.84
C ASP A 60 -8.01 11.18 11.46
N LEU A 61 -7.51 11.20 10.22
CA LEU A 61 -6.55 10.20 9.74
C LEU A 61 -5.27 10.18 10.58
N CYS A 62 -4.67 11.34 10.82
CA CYS A 62 -3.45 11.46 11.62
C CYS A 62 -3.70 11.05 13.07
N SER A 63 -4.82 11.42 13.66
CA SER A 63 -5.18 11.06 15.02
C SER A 63 -5.42 9.56 15.17
N ASP A 64 -6.17 8.95 14.25
CA ASP A 64 -6.41 7.50 14.24
C ASP A 64 -5.10 6.71 14.11
N ILE A 65 -4.23 7.13 13.20
CA ILE A 65 -2.91 6.52 13.05
C ILE A 65 -2.09 6.72 14.33
N SER A 66 -2.01 7.93 14.88
CA SER A 66 -1.26 8.24 16.11
C SER A 66 -1.68 7.35 17.27
N HIS A 67 -2.99 7.27 17.53
CA HIS A 67 -3.54 6.41 18.57
C HIS A 67 -3.15 4.94 18.36
N ALA A 68 -3.16 4.49 17.12
CA ALA A 68 -2.93 3.11 16.76
C ALA A 68 -1.45 2.71 16.66
N ILE A 69 -0.52 3.60 16.30
CA ILE A 69 0.91 3.26 16.18
C ILE A 69 1.80 3.99 17.19
N LYS A 70 1.22 4.83 18.06
CA LYS A 70 1.94 5.59 19.09
C LYS A 70 3.06 6.44 18.50
N ILE A 71 2.77 7.08 17.37
CA ILE A 71 3.61 8.08 16.72
C ILE A 71 2.90 9.41 16.87
N ASP A 72 3.66 10.47 17.11
CA ASP A 72 3.14 11.81 17.35
C ASP A 72 2.31 12.33 16.16
N GLU A 73 1.15 12.96 16.44
CA GLU A 73 0.26 13.48 15.39
C GLU A 73 0.93 14.55 14.53
N GLU A 74 1.81 15.38 15.12
CA GLU A 74 2.55 16.41 14.38
C GLU A 74 3.55 15.76 13.39
N GLU A 75 4.16 14.63 13.77
CA GLU A 75 4.99 13.84 12.84
C GLU A 75 4.15 13.27 11.69
N LEU A 76 2.95 12.77 11.97
CA LEU A 76 2.06 12.23 10.94
C LEU A 76 1.52 13.32 10.02
N TRP A 77 1.23 14.51 10.56
CA TRP A 77 0.85 15.67 9.76
C TRP A 77 1.95 16.09 8.79
N LYS A 78 3.23 16.04 9.20
CA LYS A 78 4.36 16.29 8.29
C LYS A 78 4.40 15.28 7.14
N HIS A 79 4.05 14.02 7.39
CA HIS A 79 3.94 13.01 6.34
C HIS A 79 2.73 13.25 5.41
N HIS A 80 1.60 13.68 5.96
CA HIS A 80 0.43 14.12 5.17
C HIS A 80 0.82 15.25 4.20
N GLU A 81 1.40 16.33 4.73
CA GLU A 81 1.85 17.47 3.92
C GLU A 81 2.91 17.08 2.88
N GLU A 82 3.89 16.24 3.26
CA GLU A 82 4.90 15.69 2.33
C GLU A 82 4.25 14.95 1.16
N PHE A 83 3.20 14.17 1.42
CA PHE A 83 2.48 13.44 0.38
C PHE A 83 1.64 14.36 -0.51
N LYS A 84 0.88 15.27 0.09
CA LYS A 84 -0.01 16.20 -0.63
C LYS A 84 0.73 17.14 -1.54
N THR A 85 1.93 17.58 -1.14
CA THR A 85 2.71 18.60 -1.83
C THR A 85 3.81 18.05 -2.75
N ASP A 86 3.94 16.74 -2.90
CA ASP A 86 4.93 16.13 -3.81
C ASP A 86 4.52 16.28 -5.29
N VAL A 87 4.81 17.46 -5.86
CA VAL A 87 4.48 17.82 -7.25
C VAL A 87 5.10 16.85 -8.25
N GLN A 88 6.33 16.35 -8.00
CA GLN A 88 6.98 15.40 -8.89
C GLN A 88 6.19 14.09 -8.99
N PHE A 89 5.75 13.58 -7.84
CA PHE A 89 4.96 12.36 -7.77
C PHE A 89 3.60 12.53 -8.44
N HIS A 90 2.85 13.58 -8.10
CA HIS A 90 1.51 13.81 -8.66
C HIS A 90 1.55 13.99 -10.18
N ASN A 91 2.50 14.79 -10.69
CA ASN A 91 2.69 14.97 -12.14
C ASN A 91 3.09 13.66 -12.84
N ALA A 92 3.90 12.81 -12.19
CA ALA A 92 4.30 11.52 -12.77
C ALA A 92 3.12 10.54 -12.86
N ILE A 93 2.23 10.52 -11.86
CA ILE A 93 0.99 9.73 -11.88
C ILE A 93 0.06 10.24 -12.97
N GLU A 94 -0.16 11.55 -13.02
CA GLU A 94 -1.01 12.18 -14.05
C GLU A 94 -0.50 11.87 -15.46
N LYS A 95 0.82 12.00 -15.69
CA LYS A 95 1.43 11.66 -16.98
C LYS A 95 1.21 10.19 -17.39
N LYS A 96 1.23 9.26 -16.43
CA LYS A 96 0.90 7.85 -16.71
C LYS A 96 -0.58 7.72 -17.05
N LEU A 97 -1.49 8.32 -16.28
CA LEU A 97 -2.93 8.29 -16.59
C LEU A 97 -3.25 8.84 -17.99
N GLN A 98 -2.60 9.94 -18.38
CA GLN A 98 -2.73 10.55 -19.71
C GLN A 98 -2.14 9.71 -20.84
N SER A 99 -1.40 8.64 -20.56
CA SER A 99 -0.83 7.76 -21.60
C SER A 99 -1.85 6.77 -22.18
N THR A 100 -3.10 6.79 -21.73
CA THR A 100 -4.17 5.91 -22.20
C THR A 100 -5.49 6.66 -22.32
N SER A 101 -6.24 6.32 -23.37
CA SER A 101 -7.61 6.76 -23.62
C SER A 101 -8.66 5.95 -22.86
N GLU A 102 -8.29 4.77 -22.33
CA GLU A 102 -9.18 3.90 -21.54
C GLU A 102 -9.24 4.30 -20.06
N ARG A 103 -8.43 5.28 -19.63
CA ARG A 103 -8.45 5.82 -18.26
C ARG A 103 -7.96 7.30 -18.11
N PRO A 104 -8.50 8.27 -18.86
CA PRO A 104 -7.91 9.61 -18.93
C PRO A 104 -8.26 10.55 -17.76
N ASN A 105 -9.33 10.31 -16.97
CA ASN A 105 -9.99 11.39 -16.21
C ASN A 105 -10.29 11.12 -14.72
N GLU A 106 -9.48 10.34 -14.01
CA GLU A 106 -9.59 10.21 -12.55
C GLU A 106 -8.23 10.48 -11.92
N ILE A 107 -7.87 11.75 -11.73
CA ILE A 107 -6.85 12.08 -10.70
C ILE A 107 -7.52 11.67 -9.39
N PRO A 108 -7.10 10.57 -8.76
CA PRO A 108 -7.80 10.09 -7.60
C PRO A 108 -7.56 11.09 -6.47
N GLU A 109 -8.61 11.46 -5.75
CA GLU A 109 -8.41 11.77 -4.34
C GLU A 109 -7.66 10.58 -3.74
N PHE A 110 -6.43 10.83 -3.29
CA PHE A 110 -5.56 9.75 -2.89
C PHE A 110 -6.12 9.01 -1.67
N GLY A 111 -6.94 9.65 -0.81
CA GLY A 111 -7.78 8.98 0.19
C GLY A 111 -7.05 7.88 0.96
N TRP A 112 -7.55 6.64 0.91
CA TRP A 112 -6.87 5.47 1.50
C TRP A 112 -5.39 5.26 1.07
N ARG A 113 -4.96 5.73 -0.12
CA ARG A 113 -3.55 5.65 -0.54
C ARG A 113 -2.65 6.61 0.23
N GLU A 114 -3.20 7.73 0.69
CA GLU A 114 -2.50 8.65 1.59
C GLU A 114 -2.27 8.01 2.97
N PHE A 115 -3.28 7.31 3.50
CA PHE A 115 -3.12 6.46 4.68
C PHE A 115 -1.93 5.49 4.53
N LEU A 116 -1.86 4.79 3.39
CA LEU A 116 -0.76 3.86 3.10
C LEU A 116 0.60 4.56 3.11
N PHE A 117 0.69 5.73 2.48
CA PHE A 117 1.91 6.53 2.50
C PHE A 117 2.31 6.88 3.93
N ILE A 118 1.41 7.46 4.73
CA ILE A 118 1.71 7.93 6.09
C ILE A 118 2.18 6.77 6.98
N VAL A 119 1.48 5.64 6.95
CA VAL A 119 1.84 4.47 7.76
C VAL A 119 3.19 3.90 7.34
N VAL A 120 3.46 3.74 6.04
CA VAL A 120 4.74 3.21 5.56
C VAL A 120 5.88 4.20 5.85
N ARG A 121 5.62 5.50 5.70
CA ARG A 121 6.57 6.57 5.97
C ARG A 121 6.99 6.58 7.44
N ALA A 122 6.03 6.36 8.35
CA ALA A 122 6.26 6.35 9.78
C ALA A 122 6.85 5.02 10.31
N VAL A 123 6.35 3.86 9.84
CA VAL A 123 6.79 2.52 10.29
C VAL A 123 8.15 2.12 9.69
N LYS A 124 8.48 2.61 8.49
CA LYS A 124 9.75 2.36 7.79
C LYS A 124 10.08 0.87 7.63
N PRO A 125 9.16 0.07 7.05
CA PRO A 125 9.35 -1.37 6.93
C PRO A 125 10.52 -1.73 6.01
N ASN A 126 11.21 -2.83 6.31
CA ASN A 126 12.22 -3.39 5.41
C ASN A 126 11.58 -4.06 4.20
N ILE A 127 10.43 -4.69 4.41
CA ILE A 127 9.76 -5.56 3.44
C ILE A 127 8.26 -5.38 3.63
N MET A 128 7.55 -5.24 2.52
CA MET A 128 6.10 -5.20 2.44
C MET A 128 5.66 -6.11 1.30
N ILE A 129 4.57 -6.84 1.48
CA ILE A 129 3.94 -7.64 0.43
C ILE A 129 2.56 -7.05 0.17
N GLU A 130 2.17 -6.89 -1.09
CA GLU A 130 0.86 -6.43 -1.55
C GLU A 130 0.25 -7.49 -2.46
N THR A 131 -1.05 -7.72 -2.35
CA THR A 131 -1.81 -8.61 -3.24
C THR A 131 -2.93 -7.84 -3.93
N GLY A 132 -2.94 -7.84 -5.27
CA GLY A 132 -3.91 -7.10 -6.08
C GLY A 132 -3.57 -5.63 -6.25
N SER A 133 -2.59 -5.30 -7.09
CA SER A 133 -2.20 -3.91 -7.37
C SER A 133 -3.08 -3.23 -8.41
N PHE A 134 -3.69 -4.00 -9.31
CA PHE A 134 -4.44 -3.53 -10.46
C PHE A 134 -3.67 -2.44 -11.22
N ASP A 135 -4.03 -1.18 -11.03
CA ASP A 135 -3.38 -0.04 -11.67
C ASP A 135 -2.06 0.39 -11.05
N GLY A 136 -1.88 0.14 -9.75
CA GLY A 136 -0.70 0.50 -8.97
C GLY A 136 -0.76 1.82 -8.22
N LEU A 137 -1.92 2.45 -8.02
CA LEU A 137 -2.01 3.69 -7.21
C LEU A 137 -1.59 3.45 -5.76
N SER A 138 -2.06 2.36 -5.14
CA SER A 138 -1.62 1.95 -3.80
C SER A 138 -0.15 1.56 -3.79
N THR A 139 0.29 0.77 -4.78
CA THR A 139 1.69 0.42 -4.99
C THR A 139 2.59 1.65 -5.07
N ALA A 140 2.19 2.66 -5.83
CA ALA A 140 2.95 3.90 -6.01
C ALA A 140 3.08 4.70 -4.72
N ALA A 141 2.00 4.85 -3.94
CA ALA A 141 2.03 5.54 -2.65
C ALA A 141 2.95 4.84 -1.64
N ILE A 142 2.91 3.50 -1.57
CA ILE A 142 3.81 2.71 -0.73
C ILE A 142 5.27 2.90 -1.15
N LEU A 143 5.55 2.81 -2.46
CA LEU A 143 6.90 2.96 -3.00
C LEU A 143 7.44 4.39 -2.80
N LEU A 144 6.58 5.41 -2.88
CA LEU A 144 6.97 6.79 -2.56
C LEU A 144 7.43 6.89 -1.11
N ALA A 145 6.64 6.37 -0.16
CA ALA A 145 7.02 6.36 1.26
C ALA A 145 8.33 5.61 1.52
N MET A 146 8.52 4.44 0.90
CA MET A 146 9.78 3.68 0.97
C MET A 146 10.97 4.45 0.36
N SER A 147 10.74 5.16 -0.74
CA SER A 147 11.74 6.01 -1.39
C SER A 147 12.18 7.16 -0.48
N LYS A 148 11.21 7.90 0.10
CA LYS A 148 11.49 8.99 1.08
C LYS A 148 12.18 8.47 2.34
N ASN A 149 11.90 7.24 2.75
CA ASN A 149 12.60 6.57 3.84
C ASN A 149 14.01 6.08 3.48
N ASN A 150 14.39 6.14 2.21
CA ASN A 150 15.55 5.46 1.63
C ASN A 150 15.63 3.97 2.05
N LYS A 151 14.48 3.31 2.18
CA LYS A 151 14.40 2.00 2.83
C LYS A 151 13.18 1.23 2.38
N GLY A 152 13.38 -0.07 2.22
CA GLY A 152 12.30 -1.02 1.97
C GLY A 152 12.28 -1.56 0.55
N THR A 153 11.66 -2.73 0.42
CA THR A 153 11.30 -3.38 -0.84
C THR A 153 9.83 -3.80 -0.77
N LEU A 154 9.08 -3.52 -1.84
CA LEU A 154 7.70 -3.92 -1.98
C LEU A 154 7.61 -5.11 -2.94
N PHE A 155 7.06 -6.22 -2.47
CA PHE A 155 6.64 -7.32 -3.32
C PHE A 155 5.16 -7.16 -3.64
N THR A 156 4.81 -7.19 -4.91
CA THR A 156 3.41 -7.10 -5.34
C THR A 156 3.06 -8.35 -6.13
N ILE A 157 1.96 -9.01 -5.79
CA ILE A 157 1.43 -10.15 -6.54
C ILE A 157 0.08 -9.79 -7.14
N ASP A 158 -0.10 -10.00 -8.43
CA ASP A 158 -1.40 -9.84 -9.08
C ASP A 158 -1.58 -10.80 -10.26
N LEU A 159 -2.83 -11.05 -10.61
CA LEU A 159 -3.21 -11.84 -11.77
C LEU A 159 -3.04 -11.02 -13.05
N PRO A 160 -2.84 -11.68 -14.21
CA PRO A 160 -3.12 -11.05 -15.50
C PRO A 160 -4.55 -10.51 -15.47
N ASN A 161 -4.71 -9.22 -15.74
CA ASN A 161 -6.00 -8.56 -15.62
C ASN A 161 -6.43 -7.98 -16.97
N PRO A 162 -7.47 -8.55 -17.62
CA PRO A 162 -7.92 -8.10 -18.93
C PRO A 162 -8.64 -6.73 -18.90
N ARG A 163 -8.88 -6.17 -17.70
CA ARG A 163 -9.46 -4.83 -17.52
C ARG A 163 -8.41 -3.72 -17.42
N LEU A 164 -7.14 -4.06 -17.55
CA LEU A 164 -6.10 -3.05 -17.70
C LEU A 164 -6.23 -2.36 -19.07
N PRO A 165 -5.76 -1.10 -19.19
CA PRO A 165 -5.81 -0.39 -20.46
C PRO A 165 -5.18 -1.20 -21.59
N ARG A 166 -5.91 -1.37 -22.69
CA ARG A 166 -5.53 -2.22 -23.83
C ARG A 166 -4.82 -1.46 -24.94
N ASP A 167 -4.95 -0.14 -24.95
CA ASP A 167 -4.26 0.77 -25.88
C ASP A 167 -2.79 0.99 -25.51
N ILE A 168 -2.36 0.44 -24.37
CA ILE A 168 -0.97 0.30 -23.94
C ILE A 168 -0.71 -1.15 -23.53
N GLU A 169 0.55 -1.59 -23.56
CA GLU A 169 0.93 -2.91 -23.01
C GLU A 169 0.94 -2.90 -21.46
N ALA A 170 -0.22 -2.59 -20.85
CA ALA A 170 -0.34 -2.47 -19.42
C ALA A 170 -0.14 -3.83 -18.72
N LYS A 171 0.65 -3.78 -17.64
CA LYS A 171 0.74 -4.86 -16.65
C LYS A 171 0.21 -4.33 -15.31
N PRO A 172 -0.10 -5.21 -14.35
CA PRO A 172 -0.41 -4.75 -13.00
C PRO A 172 0.65 -3.76 -12.48
N ALA A 173 0.21 -2.73 -11.78
CA ALA A 173 1.05 -1.61 -11.33
C ALA A 173 1.68 -0.74 -12.45
N TRP A 174 1.01 -0.61 -13.60
CA TRP A 174 1.49 0.19 -14.72
C TRP A 174 1.63 1.69 -14.41
N ILE A 175 0.80 2.25 -13.51
CA ILE A 175 0.84 3.67 -13.11
C ILE A 175 2.10 4.03 -12.32
N VAL A 176 2.79 3.04 -11.72
CA VAL A 176 3.97 3.30 -10.90
C VAL A 176 5.01 4.11 -11.70
N PRO A 177 5.46 5.28 -11.22
CA PRO A 177 6.52 6.06 -11.86
C PRO A 177 7.84 5.27 -11.95
N ASP A 178 8.57 5.44 -13.06
CA ASP A 178 9.79 4.66 -13.33
C ASP A 178 10.87 4.83 -12.25
N TYR A 179 11.00 6.03 -11.68
CA TYR A 179 11.96 6.32 -10.61
C TYR A 179 11.64 5.63 -9.27
N LEU A 180 10.43 5.08 -9.10
CA LEU A 180 10.02 4.31 -7.92
C LEU A 180 10.11 2.79 -8.12
N ARG A 181 10.26 2.32 -9.38
CA ARG A 181 10.27 0.89 -9.71
C ARG A 181 11.48 0.13 -9.17
N ASN A 182 12.57 0.81 -8.82
CA ASN A 182 13.77 0.16 -8.27
C ASN A 182 13.54 -0.59 -6.94
N ARG A 183 12.45 -0.27 -6.21
CA ARG A 183 12.05 -0.95 -4.97
C ARG A 183 10.90 -1.95 -5.16
N LEU A 184 10.37 -2.10 -6.39
CA LEU A 184 9.24 -2.95 -6.70
C LEU A 184 9.69 -4.33 -7.20
N GLN A 185 9.11 -5.38 -6.63
CA GLN A 185 9.25 -6.77 -7.04
C GLN A 185 7.87 -7.31 -7.44
N LEU A 186 7.51 -7.15 -8.71
CA LEU A 186 6.22 -7.59 -9.25
C LEU A 186 6.24 -9.07 -9.64
N LYS A 187 5.26 -9.85 -9.15
CA LYS A 187 5.01 -11.24 -9.52
C LYS A 187 3.63 -11.37 -10.15
N ILE A 188 3.58 -11.89 -11.39
CA ILE A 188 2.32 -12.16 -12.08
C ILE A 188 1.90 -13.61 -11.79
N GLY A 189 0.68 -13.80 -11.29
CA GLY A 189 0.13 -15.12 -10.96
C GLY A 189 -0.71 -15.10 -9.68
N LYS A 190 -1.12 -16.28 -9.21
CA LYS A 190 -1.97 -16.36 -8.01
C LYS A 190 -1.15 -16.09 -6.76
N SER A 191 -1.72 -15.35 -5.81
CA SER A 191 -1.10 -15.17 -4.49
C SER A 191 -0.90 -16.51 -3.76
N SER A 192 -1.79 -17.48 -3.96
CA SER A 192 -1.64 -18.84 -3.41
C SER A 192 -0.39 -19.59 -3.88
N GLU A 193 0.20 -19.18 -5.03
CA GLU A 193 1.40 -19.78 -5.62
C GLU A 193 2.65 -19.00 -5.19
N HIS A 194 2.62 -17.67 -5.25
CA HIS A 194 3.81 -16.84 -5.03
C HIS A 194 4.05 -16.45 -3.57
N LEU A 195 3.01 -16.32 -2.76
CA LEU A 195 3.13 -15.74 -1.42
C LEU A 195 4.08 -16.56 -0.53
N GLU A 196 3.98 -17.88 -0.57
CA GLU A 196 4.82 -18.78 0.22
C GLU A 196 6.30 -18.66 -0.15
N SER A 197 6.61 -18.68 -1.45
CA SER A 197 7.98 -18.50 -1.94
C SER A 197 8.57 -17.13 -1.56
N ILE A 198 7.78 -16.05 -1.63
CA ILE A 198 8.24 -14.71 -1.22
C ILE A 198 8.51 -14.70 0.29
N ILE A 199 7.62 -15.29 1.09
CA ILE A 199 7.80 -15.39 2.55
C ILE A 199 9.08 -16.14 2.89
N GLU A 200 9.37 -17.25 2.22
CA GLU A 200 10.62 -18.00 2.39
C GLU A 200 11.85 -17.20 1.98
N GLN A 201 11.77 -16.46 0.86
CA GLN A 201 12.86 -15.61 0.39
C GLN A 201 13.22 -14.50 1.39
N VAL A 202 12.21 -13.94 2.06
CA VAL A 202 12.36 -12.77 2.93
C VAL A 202 12.36 -13.11 4.43
N GLY A 203 12.23 -14.40 4.76
CA GLY A 203 12.08 -14.97 6.10
C GLY A 203 13.39 -15.33 6.75
#